data_AF-A0A8G1RRI5-F1
#
_entry.id   AF-A0A8G1RRI5-F1
#
_cell.length_a   1.000
_cell.length_b   1.000
_cell.length_c   1.000
_cell.angle_alpha   90.00
_cell.angle_beta   90.00
_cell.angle_gamma   90.00
#
_symmetry.space_group_name_H-M   'P 1'
#
loop_
_entity.id
_entity.type
_entity.pdbx_description
1 polymer ?
#
loop_
_entity_poly.entity_id
_entity_poly.type
_entity_poly.pdbx_seq_one_letter_code
_entity_poly.pdbx_strand_id
1 'polypeptide(L)'
;MPPKQHIHIALLDTDLPVPTIYAHRGLYSTQFRHLLRAAAATINPAYELHTTAFDVVGGHLPAYASLSQHSSTPNPGASTASTSNLAAEDTALNPLSIPITAILITGSAAAAYDPTKPWIAALTTFLQTVHSQYQGVRLFGSCFGHQILARALLELQGAAGQQPYVRVEPAPHGKEVGLKSVVLTPEFTGAFPGAFPGAFASPHSRNVPPDGQDATDADGRWRWRWNIQMIHGDHVRVCRPLPAGWCVVGASAECAVQGLYRPGRVLTYQGHFEFDAEVNRETCLEFGRREGWKAEDVERWVQAIGADGEGSDAVGAAGVVVRFFAGEDEHGDDIALVRGGVGVLGEGKGKDGTEKTGWGWNWFKLLGWKDG
;
A
#
# COMPACT_ATOMS: atom_id res chain seq x y z
N MET A 1 -18.17 -25.24 -10.94
CA MET A 1 -17.36 -23.99 -10.93
C MET A 1 -16.38 -24.10 -9.77
N PRO A 2 -15.16 -23.55 -9.86
CA PRO A 2 -14.27 -23.47 -8.69
C PRO A 2 -14.97 -22.70 -7.56
N PRO A 3 -14.69 -23.01 -6.29
CA PRO A 3 -15.26 -22.28 -5.15
C PRO A 3 -14.85 -20.81 -5.22
N LYS A 4 -15.80 -19.90 -4.96
CA LYS A 4 -15.51 -18.46 -4.89
C LYS A 4 -14.68 -18.15 -3.65
N GLN A 5 -13.68 -17.28 -3.81
CA GLN A 5 -12.92 -16.71 -2.70
C GLN A 5 -13.53 -15.35 -2.35
N HIS A 6 -14.17 -15.27 -1.18
CA HIS A 6 -14.80 -14.05 -0.70
C HIS A 6 -13.78 -13.14 -0.03
N ILE A 7 -13.71 -11.88 -0.48
CA ILE A 7 -12.85 -10.84 0.09
C ILE A 7 -13.74 -9.69 0.52
N HIS A 8 -13.88 -9.46 1.83
CA HIS A 8 -14.69 -8.37 2.35
C HIS A 8 -13.81 -7.24 2.87
N ILE A 9 -13.90 -6.08 2.19
CA ILE A 9 -13.11 -4.90 2.46
C ILE A 9 -13.96 -3.85 3.19
N ALA A 10 -13.52 -3.41 4.37
CA ALA A 10 -14.00 -2.17 4.97
C ALA A 10 -13.30 -0.98 4.30
N LEU A 11 -14.07 -0.10 3.68
CA LEU A 11 -13.59 1.14 3.08
C LEU A 11 -13.79 2.27 4.09
N LEU A 12 -12.69 2.79 4.64
CA LEU A 12 -12.70 3.84 5.64
C LEU A 12 -12.55 5.19 4.95
N ASP A 13 -13.66 5.90 4.73
CA ASP A 13 -13.68 7.24 4.16
C ASP A 13 -13.19 8.24 5.23
N THR A 14 -12.00 8.80 5.02
CA THR A 14 -11.33 9.77 5.90
C THR A 14 -11.48 11.22 5.42
N ASP A 15 -12.16 11.41 4.29
CA ASP A 15 -12.52 12.70 3.72
C ASP A 15 -13.57 12.51 2.60
N LEU A 16 -14.05 13.62 2.05
CA LEU A 16 -14.88 13.65 0.86
C LEU A 16 -14.08 14.10 -0.37
N PRO A 17 -14.38 13.57 -1.56
CA PRO A 17 -13.89 14.16 -2.81
C PRO A 17 -14.32 15.62 -2.92
N VAL A 18 -13.56 16.40 -3.67
CA VAL A 18 -13.92 17.80 -3.95
C VAL A 18 -15.29 17.88 -4.62
N PRO A 19 -16.08 18.95 -4.41
CA PRO A 19 -17.50 18.98 -4.79
C PRO A 19 -17.77 18.63 -6.26
N THR A 20 -16.89 19.08 -7.18
CA THR A 20 -17.00 18.79 -8.60
C THR A 20 -16.93 17.30 -8.87
N ILE A 21 -15.98 16.59 -8.27
CA ILE A 21 -15.81 15.13 -8.37
C ILE A 21 -16.92 14.39 -7.63
N TYR A 22 -17.24 14.78 -6.40
CA TYR A 22 -18.25 14.12 -5.59
C TYR A 22 -19.62 14.07 -6.29
N ALA A 23 -20.00 15.15 -6.97
CA ALA A 23 -21.29 15.28 -7.65
C ALA A 23 -21.56 14.19 -8.71
N HIS A 24 -20.52 13.62 -9.33
CA HIS A 24 -20.68 12.63 -10.39
C HIS A 24 -19.95 11.30 -10.15
N ARG A 25 -18.98 11.23 -9.23
CA ARG A 25 -18.26 10.00 -8.86
C ARG A 25 -18.58 9.47 -7.46
N GLY A 26 -19.28 10.24 -6.63
CA GLY A 26 -19.63 9.86 -5.26
C GLY A 26 -18.41 9.84 -4.33
N LEU A 27 -18.48 9.05 -3.26
CA LEU A 27 -17.44 8.92 -2.24
C LEU A 27 -16.15 8.25 -2.76
N TYR A 28 -15.03 8.43 -2.06
CA TYR A 28 -13.80 7.69 -2.36
C TYR A 28 -14.03 6.17 -2.26
N SER A 29 -14.77 5.70 -1.26
CA SER A 29 -15.20 4.30 -1.15
C SER A 29 -15.92 3.79 -2.41
N THR A 30 -16.74 4.63 -3.06
CA THR A 30 -17.40 4.26 -4.33
C THR A 30 -16.37 4.06 -5.44
N GLN A 31 -15.42 4.98 -5.57
CA GLN A 31 -14.36 4.94 -6.57
C GLN A 31 -13.45 3.72 -6.39
N PHE A 32 -12.95 3.48 -5.16
CA PHE A 32 -12.16 2.28 -4.83
C PHE A 32 -12.92 0.99 -5.13
N ARG A 33 -14.21 0.90 -4.76
CA ARG A 33 -15.03 -0.28 -5.03
C ARG A 33 -15.07 -0.60 -6.52
N HIS A 34 -15.28 0.40 -7.38
CA HIS A 34 -15.33 0.20 -8.83
C HIS A 34 -13.97 -0.27 -9.38
N LEU A 35 -12.89 0.41 -8.97
CA LEU A 35 -11.53 0.09 -9.41
C LEU A 35 -11.09 -1.32 -8.98
N LEU A 36 -11.29 -1.67 -7.71
CA LEU A 36 -10.88 -2.98 -7.17
C LEU A 36 -11.72 -4.11 -7.76
N ARG A 37 -13.02 -3.90 -8.00
CA ARG A 37 -13.86 -4.89 -8.68
C ARG A 37 -13.43 -5.12 -10.13
N ALA A 38 -13.10 -4.06 -10.86
CA ALA A 38 -12.57 -4.18 -12.21
C ALA A 38 -11.24 -4.94 -12.22
N ALA A 39 -10.33 -4.62 -11.30
CA ALA A 39 -9.05 -5.33 -11.17
C ALA A 39 -9.22 -6.81 -10.77
N ALA A 40 -10.13 -7.14 -9.84
CA ALA A 40 -10.37 -8.54 -9.46
C ALA A 40 -10.94 -9.37 -10.61
N ALA A 41 -11.87 -8.80 -11.38
CA ALA A 41 -12.45 -9.48 -12.53
C ALA A 41 -11.42 -9.83 -13.62
N THR A 42 -10.33 -9.06 -13.74
CA THR A 42 -9.25 -9.36 -14.69
C THR A 42 -8.19 -10.31 -14.12
N ILE A 43 -7.96 -10.29 -12.80
CA ILE A 43 -6.93 -11.10 -12.13
C ILE A 43 -7.38 -12.54 -11.95
N ASN A 44 -8.52 -12.77 -11.32
CA ASN A 44 -9.00 -14.10 -11.01
C ASN A 44 -10.53 -14.10 -10.90
N PRO A 45 -11.25 -14.79 -11.82
CA PRO A 45 -12.72 -14.81 -11.82
C PRO A 45 -13.32 -15.51 -10.59
N ALA A 46 -12.53 -16.21 -9.77
CA ALA A 46 -12.97 -16.77 -8.51
C ALA A 46 -13.05 -15.73 -7.37
N TYR A 47 -12.44 -14.55 -7.52
CA TYR A 47 -12.47 -13.50 -6.50
C TYR A 47 -13.82 -12.80 -6.48
N GLU A 48 -14.45 -12.81 -5.31
CA GLU A 48 -15.71 -12.11 -5.08
C GLU A 48 -15.54 -11.03 -4.01
N LEU A 49 -15.51 -9.78 -4.47
CA LEU A 49 -15.29 -8.60 -3.63
C LEU A 49 -16.58 -8.04 -3.04
N HIS A 50 -16.62 -8.02 -1.70
CA HIS A 50 -17.63 -7.36 -0.89
C HIS A 50 -17.01 -6.11 -0.27
N THR A 51 -17.78 -5.03 -0.19
CA THR A 51 -17.30 -3.75 0.35
C THR A 51 -18.34 -3.13 1.27
N THR A 52 -17.91 -2.68 2.44
CA THR A 52 -18.72 -1.87 3.36
C THR A 52 -18.00 -0.56 3.64
N ALA A 53 -18.67 0.58 3.44
CA ALA A 53 -18.09 1.90 3.66
C ALA A 53 -18.38 2.42 5.07
N PHE A 54 -17.43 3.14 5.65
CA PHE A 54 -17.51 3.72 7.00
C PHE A 54 -17.07 5.18 6.98
N ASP A 55 -17.90 6.06 7.54
CA ASP A 55 -17.58 7.48 7.75
C ASP A 55 -16.72 7.65 9.01
N VAL A 56 -15.39 7.65 8.82
CA VAL A 56 -14.45 7.76 9.94
C VAL A 56 -14.49 9.17 10.55
N VAL A 57 -14.71 10.20 9.73
CA VAL A 57 -14.77 11.59 10.18
C VAL A 57 -15.97 11.79 11.12
N GLY A 58 -17.11 11.15 10.81
CA GLY A 58 -18.29 11.05 11.66
C GLY A 58 -18.16 10.10 12.86
N GLY A 59 -17.01 9.43 13.03
CA GLY A 59 -16.74 8.53 14.15
C GLY A 59 -17.24 7.09 13.96
N HIS A 60 -17.61 6.70 12.75
CA HIS A 60 -18.03 5.35 12.43
C HIS A 60 -16.84 4.49 11.99
N LEU A 61 -16.59 3.41 12.73
CA LEU A 61 -15.56 2.41 12.43
C LEU A 61 -16.18 1.01 12.42
N PRO A 62 -15.57 0.03 11.73
CA PRO A 62 -16.02 -1.36 11.80
C PRO A 62 -16.05 -1.86 13.24
N ALA A 63 -17.14 -2.55 13.60
CA ALA A 63 -17.18 -3.23 14.88
C ALA A 63 -16.14 -4.35 14.91
N TYR A 64 -15.40 -4.48 16.00
CA TYR A 64 -14.41 -5.55 16.15
C TYR A 64 -14.97 -6.97 15.94
N ALA A 65 -16.26 -7.18 16.25
CA ALA A 65 -16.96 -8.44 16.02
C ALA A 65 -17.21 -8.77 14.54
N SER A 66 -17.18 -7.78 13.64
CA SER A 66 -17.32 -8.03 12.19
C SER A 66 -15.98 -8.35 11.52
N LEU A 67 -14.86 -8.25 12.23
CA LEU A 67 -13.53 -8.53 11.69
C LEU A 67 -13.21 -10.04 11.75
N SER A 68 -12.48 -10.54 10.75
CA SER A 68 -11.99 -11.92 10.73
C SER A 68 -11.02 -12.18 11.89
N GLN A 69 -11.26 -13.27 12.62
CA GLN A 69 -10.48 -13.64 13.81
C GLN A 69 -9.33 -14.62 13.54
N HIS A 70 -8.98 -14.93 12.29
CA HIS A 70 -8.16 -16.12 12.00
C HIS A 70 -6.89 -16.26 12.88
N SER A 71 -6.96 -17.18 13.85
CA SER A 71 -5.83 -17.97 14.32
C SER A 71 -5.70 -19.16 13.38
N SER A 72 -4.60 -19.25 12.65
CA SER A 72 -4.29 -20.41 11.83
C SER A 72 -3.82 -21.55 12.74
N THR A 73 -4.73 -22.41 13.18
CA THR A 73 -4.47 -23.85 13.39
C THR A 73 -5.81 -24.60 13.26
N PRO A 74 -5.97 -25.51 12.30
CA PRO A 74 -7.02 -26.51 12.38
C PRO A 74 -6.66 -27.41 13.56
N ASN A 75 -7.47 -27.41 14.62
CA ASN A 75 -7.29 -28.31 15.76
C ASN A 75 -7.70 -29.73 15.29
N PRO A 76 -6.78 -30.71 15.15
CA PRO A 76 -7.13 -32.05 14.66
C PRO A 76 -7.69 -32.90 15.81
N GLY A 77 -8.76 -32.44 16.45
CA GLY A 77 -9.34 -33.10 17.62
C GLY A 77 -10.71 -32.63 18.09
N ALA A 78 -11.31 -31.60 17.48
CA ALA A 78 -12.69 -31.23 17.80
C ALA A 78 -13.66 -32.15 17.04
N SER A 79 -14.12 -33.18 17.74
CA SER A 79 -15.22 -34.08 17.36
C SER A 79 -16.33 -33.34 16.61
N THR A 80 -16.48 -33.68 15.34
CA THR A 80 -17.63 -33.31 14.50
C THR A 80 -18.84 -34.10 14.98
N ALA A 81 -19.70 -33.44 15.76
CA ALA A 81 -21.08 -33.88 15.90
C ALA A 81 -21.75 -33.74 14.53
N SER A 82 -22.17 -34.88 14.01
CA SER A 82 -22.82 -35.08 12.73
C SER A 82 -24.18 -34.37 12.68
N THR A 83 -24.31 -33.40 11.79
CA THR A 83 -25.60 -33.01 11.22
C THR A 83 -25.56 -33.18 9.71
N SER A 84 -26.15 -34.31 9.31
CA SER A 84 -26.75 -34.68 8.03
C SER A 84 -26.68 -33.68 6.87
N ASN A 85 -26.18 -34.22 5.75
CA ASN A 85 -26.48 -33.84 4.37
C ASN A 85 -27.89 -33.26 4.19
N LEU A 86 -27.95 -31.98 3.83
CA LEU A 86 -29.02 -31.42 3.00
C LEU A 86 -28.37 -30.90 1.73
N ALA A 87 -29.03 -31.24 0.62
CA ALA A 87 -28.60 -31.00 -0.74
C ALA A 87 -28.30 -29.51 -1.01
N ALA A 88 -27.42 -29.30 -1.99
CA ALA A 88 -27.08 -28.01 -2.54
C ALA A 88 -28.32 -27.21 -2.96
N GLU A 89 -28.68 -26.22 -2.14
CA GLU A 89 -29.37 -25.03 -2.59
C GLU A 89 -28.39 -23.87 -2.49
N ASP A 90 -28.37 -23.07 -3.56
CA ASP A 90 -27.68 -21.80 -3.71
C ASP A 90 -28.27 -20.78 -2.73
N THR A 91 -28.04 -21.00 -1.42
CA THR A 91 -28.33 -20.00 -0.40
C THR A 91 -27.26 -18.94 -0.56
N ALA A 92 -27.59 -17.86 -1.28
CA ALA A 92 -26.80 -16.65 -1.33
C ALA A 92 -26.33 -16.32 0.10
N LEU A 93 -25.02 -16.50 0.34
CA LEU A 93 -24.39 -16.16 1.62
C LEU A 93 -24.88 -14.78 2.03
N ASN A 94 -25.43 -14.64 3.24
CA ASN A 94 -25.83 -13.33 3.73
C ASN A 94 -24.58 -12.43 3.69
N PRO A 95 -24.55 -11.35 2.91
CA PRO A 95 -23.36 -10.52 2.78
C PRO A 95 -22.89 -9.96 4.13
N LEU A 96 -23.82 -9.81 5.09
CA LEU A 96 -23.54 -9.37 6.46
C LEU A 96 -22.89 -10.45 7.34
N SER A 97 -22.92 -11.72 6.94
CA SER A 97 -22.24 -12.81 7.66
C SER A 97 -20.81 -13.04 7.19
N ILE A 98 -20.34 -12.33 6.14
CA ILE A 98 -18.98 -12.46 5.64
C ILE A 98 -18.06 -11.60 6.51
N PRO A 99 -17.11 -12.18 7.26
CA PRO A 99 -16.18 -11.40 8.08
C PRO A 99 -15.32 -10.48 7.23
N ILE A 100 -15.03 -9.28 7.73
CA ILE A 100 -14.12 -8.33 7.09
C ILE A 100 -12.70 -8.89 7.20
N THR A 101 -12.08 -9.15 6.05
CA THR A 101 -10.71 -9.67 5.92
C THR A 101 -9.71 -8.60 5.50
N ALA A 102 -10.19 -7.43 5.08
CA ALA A 102 -9.37 -6.32 4.64
C ALA A 102 -9.94 -4.97 5.08
N ILE A 103 -9.06 -4.00 5.31
CA ILE A 103 -9.41 -2.60 5.59
C ILE A 103 -8.60 -1.72 4.64
N LEU A 104 -9.29 -0.82 3.95
CA LEU A 104 -8.70 0.21 3.10
C LEU A 104 -8.96 1.58 3.72
N ILE A 105 -7.91 2.37 3.90
CA ILE A 105 -7.98 3.74 4.41
C ILE A 105 -7.71 4.72 3.27
N THR A 106 -8.65 5.63 3.02
CA THR A 106 -8.56 6.63 1.94
C THR A 106 -7.62 7.78 2.29
N GLY A 107 -7.35 8.64 1.30
CA GLY A 107 -6.70 9.92 1.50
C GLY A 107 -7.57 10.93 2.25
N SER A 108 -6.94 11.97 2.80
CA SER A 108 -7.59 13.08 3.51
C SER A 108 -6.78 14.35 3.35
N ALA A 109 -7.44 15.51 3.35
CA ALA A 109 -6.78 16.81 3.44
C ALA A 109 -6.18 17.08 4.84
N ALA A 110 -6.58 16.31 5.86
CA ALA A 110 -6.02 16.40 7.20
C ALA A 110 -4.59 15.84 7.26
N ALA A 111 -3.74 16.44 8.09
CA ALA A 111 -2.47 15.80 8.46
C ALA A 111 -2.73 14.63 9.42
N ALA A 112 -2.06 13.48 9.21
CA ALA A 112 -2.19 12.29 10.08
C ALA A 112 -1.76 12.50 11.54
N TYR A 113 -1.15 13.63 11.84
CA TYR A 113 -0.69 14.04 13.17
C TYR A 113 -1.43 15.27 13.70
N ASP A 114 -2.52 15.71 13.06
CA ASP A 114 -3.31 16.87 13.50
C ASP A 114 -4.04 16.57 14.83
N PRO A 115 -3.67 17.22 15.95
CA PRO A 115 -4.27 16.96 17.25
C PRO A 115 -5.68 17.55 17.39
N THR A 116 -6.10 18.43 16.47
CA THR A 116 -7.41 19.10 16.53
C THR A 116 -8.54 18.23 15.99
N LYS A 117 -8.22 17.10 15.35
CA LYS A 117 -9.17 16.17 14.73
C LYS A 117 -9.28 14.88 15.55
N PRO A 118 -10.24 14.76 16.48
CA PRO A 118 -10.32 13.63 17.41
C PRO A 118 -10.52 12.27 16.74
N TRP A 119 -11.14 12.24 15.56
CA TRP A 119 -11.31 11.01 14.78
C TRP A 119 -9.97 10.39 14.35
N ILE A 120 -8.89 11.18 14.22
CA ILE A 120 -7.55 10.68 13.90
C ILE A 120 -7.01 9.83 15.06
N ALA A 121 -7.18 10.29 16.30
CA ALA A 121 -6.78 9.53 17.48
C ALA A 121 -7.58 8.23 17.62
N ALA A 122 -8.90 8.29 17.41
CA ALA A 122 -9.76 7.10 17.43
C ALA A 122 -9.39 6.09 16.34
N LEU A 123 -9.15 6.56 15.10
CA LEU A 123 -8.66 5.73 14.00
C LEU A 123 -7.30 5.11 14.32
N THR A 124 -6.36 5.87 14.90
CA THR A 124 -5.04 5.37 15.29
C THR A 124 -5.17 4.20 16.27
N THR A 125 -5.97 4.34 17.33
CA THR A 125 -6.21 3.27 18.31
C THR A 125 -6.86 2.05 17.67
N PHE A 126 -7.83 2.26 16.78
CA PHE A 126 -8.47 1.18 16.03
C PHE A 126 -7.46 0.41 15.18
N LEU A 127 -6.63 1.09 14.37
CA LEU A 127 -5.63 0.46 13.52
C LEU A 127 -4.58 -0.32 14.32
N GLN A 128 -4.13 0.21 15.47
CA GLN A 128 -3.23 -0.51 16.37
C GLN A 128 -3.87 -1.77 16.94
N THR A 129 -5.15 -1.70 17.31
CA THR A 129 -5.92 -2.85 17.83
C THR A 129 -6.11 -3.91 16.75
N VAL A 130 -6.52 -3.52 15.54
CA VAL A 130 -6.66 -4.44 14.39
C VAL A 130 -5.32 -5.11 14.07
N HIS A 131 -4.24 -4.33 13.94
CA HIS A 131 -2.94 -4.89 13.61
C HIS A 131 -2.41 -5.87 14.68
N SER A 132 -2.68 -5.63 15.97
CA SER A 132 -2.20 -6.47 17.07
C SER A 132 -3.09 -7.68 17.35
N GLN A 133 -4.42 -7.54 17.30
CA GLN A 133 -5.36 -8.56 17.76
C GLN A 133 -6.05 -9.33 16.61
N TYR A 134 -6.07 -8.77 15.39
CA TYR A 134 -6.79 -9.35 14.25
C TYR A 134 -5.80 -9.70 13.13
N GLN A 135 -5.03 -10.78 13.33
CA GLN A 135 -3.98 -11.21 12.39
C GLN A 135 -4.52 -11.69 11.04
N GLY A 136 -5.81 -12.01 10.95
CA GLY A 136 -6.50 -12.33 9.69
C GLY A 136 -6.96 -11.11 8.88
N VAL A 137 -6.75 -9.89 9.36
CA VAL A 137 -7.18 -8.65 8.69
C VAL A 137 -6.01 -7.92 8.05
N ARG A 138 -6.07 -7.69 6.74
CA ARG A 138 -5.06 -6.99 5.95
C ARG A 138 -5.35 -5.49 5.88
N LEU A 139 -4.33 -4.66 6.08
CA LEU A 139 -4.47 -3.19 6.10
C LEU A 139 -3.85 -2.57 4.85
N PHE A 140 -4.62 -1.77 4.13
CA PHE A 140 -4.15 -0.95 3.02
C PHE A 140 -4.40 0.54 3.27
N GLY A 141 -3.47 1.42 2.92
CA GLY A 141 -3.67 2.87 3.02
C GLY A 141 -3.16 3.66 1.81
N SER A 142 -3.96 4.60 1.31
CA SER A 142 -3.61 5.56 0.25
C SER A 142 -3.40 6.96 0.83
N CYS A 143 -2.31 7.65 0.48
CA CYS A 143 -1.97 9.02 0.88
C CYS A 143 -2.04 9.23 2.41
N PHE A 144 -3.06 9.90 2.96
CA PHE A 144 -3.31 9.95 4.41
C PHE A 144 -3.32 8.55 5.04
N GLY A 145 -3.94 7.57 4.38
CA GLY A 145 -3.95 6.17 4.81
C GLY A 145 -2.54 5.58 4.95
N HIS A 146 -1.62 5.93 4.05
CA HIS A 146 -0.22 5.55 4.15
C HIS A 146 0.44 6.16 5.39
N GLN A 147 0.22 7.45 5.60
CA GLN A 147 0.77 8.22 6.70
C GLN A 147 0.23 7.75 8.06
N ILE A 148 -1.08 7.56 8.21
CA ILE A 148 -1.68 7.14 9.47
C ILE A 148 -1.29 5.71 9.85
N LEU A 149 -1.13 4.80 8.88
CA LEU A 149 -0.61 3.46 9.14
C LEU A 149 0.87 3.48 9.55
N ALA A 150 1.69 4.28 8.86
CA ALA A 150 3.09 4.49 9.24
C ALA A 150 3.19 5.03 10.68
N ARG A 151 2.36 6.04 11.00
CA ARG A 151 2.31 6.64 12.33
C ARG A 151 1.87 5.63 13.39
N ALA A 152 0.74 4.98 13.17
CA ALA A 152 0.13 4.05 14.11
C ALA A 152 1.03 2.85 14.43
N LEU A 153 1.75 2.33 13.44
CA LEU A 153 2.46 1.04 13.55
C LEU A 153 3.98 1.15 13.67
N LEU A 154 4.59 2.28 13.26
CA LEU A 154 6.05 2.43 13.20
C LEU A 154 6.57 3.70 13.87
N GLU A 155 5.75 4.77 13.97
CA GLU A 155 6.14 5.99 14.69
C GLU A 155 5.80 5.90 16.18
N LEU A 156 4.54 5.55 16.49
CA LEU A 156 4.03 5.51 17.87
C LEU A 156 4.36 4.20 18.60
N GLN A 157 4.91 3.22 17.89
CA GLN A 157 5.31 1.92 18.44
C GLN A 157 6.81 1.93 18.71
N GLY A 158 7.20 1.81 19.98
CA GLY A 158 8.61 1.78 20.38
C GLY A 158 8.78 1.82 21.90
N ALA A 159 9.91 1.33 22.40
CA ALA A 159 10.24 1.46 23.81
C ALA A 159 10.52 2.92 24.18
N ALA A 160 10.14 3.32 25.40
CA ALA A 160 10.40 4.66 25.90
C ALA A 160 11.90 5.01 25.77
N GLY A 161 12.21 6.15 25.17
CA GLY A 161 13.59 6.62 24.96
C GLY A 161 14.26 6.14 23.67
N GLN A 162 13.61 5.32 22.84
CA GLN A 162 14.10 4.99 21.50
C GLN A 162 13.53 5.94 20.44
N GLN A 163 14.35 6.27 19.43
CA GLN A 163 13.88 6.97 18.24
C GLN A 163 12.84 6.09 17.51
N PRO A 164 11.75 6.67 16.98
CA PRO A 164 10.78 5.91 16.20
C PRO A 164 11.40 5.31 14.93
N TYR A 165 10.79 4.28 14.36
CA TYR A 165 11.25 3.71 13.09
C TYR A 165 11.08 4.70 11.93
N VAL A 166 9.92 5.36 11.91
CA VAL A 166 9.57 6.38 10.93
C VAL A 166 8.97 7.59 11.63
N ARG A 167 8.89 8.72 10.92
CA ARG A 167 8.17 9.91 11.34
C ARG A 167 7.33 10.44 10.20
N VAL A 168 6.08 10.75 10.48
CA VAL A 168 5.20 11.48 9.56
C VAL A 168 5.33 12.97 9.85
N GLU A 169 5.62 13.76 8.83
CA GLU A 169 5.88 15.21 8.95
C GLU A 169 5.68 15.91 7.60
N PRO A 170 5.62 17.26 7.56
CA PRO A 170 5.62 18.00 6.31
C PRO A 170 6.82 17.64 5.44
N ALA A 171 6.58 17.46 4.14
CA ALA A 171 7.64 17.17 3.20
C ALA A 171 8.57 18.40 3.08
N PRO A 172 9.90 18.23 3.18
CA PRO A 172 10.85 19.34 3.28
C PRO A 172 10.90 20.23 2.04
N HIS A 173 10.51 19.69 0.88
CA HIS A 173 10.52 20.39 -0.40
C HIS A 173 9.12 20.88 -0.84
N GLY A 174 8.13 20.84 0.06
CA GLY A 174 6.75 21.21 -0.25
C GLY A 174 5.93 20.05 -0.81
N LYS A 175 5.17 20.28 -1.88
CA LYS A 175 4.19 19.30 -2.39
C LYS A 175 4.70 18.52 -3.59
N GLU A 176 4.41 17.24 -3.62
CA GLU A 176 4.55 16.40 -4.80
C GLU A 176 3.16 16.26 -5.46
N VAL A 177 3.01 16.86 -6.65
CA VAL A 177 1.75 16.84 -7.41
C VAL A 177 2.03 16.48 -8.87
N GLY A 178 1.15 15.68 -9.46
CA GLY A 178 1.18 15.27 -10.86
C GLY A 178 1.39 13.78 -11.07
N LEU A 179 1.51 13.35 -12.33
CA LEU A 179 1.85 11.97 -12.66
C LEU A 179 3.35 11.75 -12.43
N LYS A 180 3.70 10.96 -11.42
CA LYS A 180 5.10 10.78 -10.96
C LYS A 180 5.55 9.35 -11.10
N SER A 181 6.82 9.19 -11.50
CA SER A 181 7.46 7.88 -11.63
C SER A 181 8.03 7.42 -10.30
N VAL A 182 7.55 6.29 -9.82
CA VAL A 182 8.00 5.59 -8.62
C VAL A 182 8.79 4.36 -9.04
N VAL A 183 10.05 4.29 -8.63
CA VAL A 183 10.85 3.08 -8.80
C VAL A 183 10.57 2.13 -7.64
N LEU A 184 10.11 0.93 -7.97
CA LEU A 184 9.73 -0.09 -7.00
C LEU A 184 10.96 -0.86 -6.48
N THR A 185 10.91 -1.28 -5.22
CA THR A 185 11.99 -2.06 -4.61
C THR A 185 11.89 -3.54 -5.02
N PRO A 186 13.03 -4.24 -5.20
CA PRO A 186 13.03 -5.67 -5.49
C PRO A 186 12.36 -6.50 -4.39
N GLU A 187 12.49 -6.10 -3.13
CA GLU A 187 11.85 -6.76 -1.99
C GLU A 187 10.32 -6.72 -2.11
N PHE A 188 9.76 -5.59 -2.54
CA PHE A 188 8.32 -5.45 -2.76
C PHE A 188 7.86 -6.21 -4.01
N THR A 189 8.53 -6.02 -5.16
CA THR A 189 8.09 -6.68 -6.41
C THR A 189 8.23 -8.19 -6.34
N GLY A 190 9.25 -8.70 -5.64
CA GLY A 190 9.43 -10.13 -5.41
C GLY A 190 8.29 -10.80 -4.63
N ALA A 191 7.51 -10.04 -3.86
CA ALA A 191 6.35 -10.56 -3.13
C ALA A 191 5.11 -10.77 -4.01
N PHE A 192 5.08 -10.22 -5.23
CA PHE A 192 3.94 -10.32 -6.15
C PHE A 192 4.37 -10.83 -7.54
N PRO A 193 4.83 -12.09 -7.67
CA PRO A 193 5.29 -12.63 -8.95
C PRO A 193 4.21 -12.63 -10.04
N GLY A 194 2.93 -12.73 -9.67
CA GLY A 194 1.80 -12.62 -10.60
C GLY A 194 1.54 -11.20 -11.13
N ALA A 195 2.04 -10.16 -10.44
CA ALA A 195 2.01 -8.78 -10.91
C ALA A 195 3.33 -8.36 -11.58
N PHE A 196 4.44 -8.99 -11.19
CA PHE A 196 5.79 -8.65 -11.64
C PHE A 196 6.55 -9.91 -12.11
N PRO A 197 6.19 -10.50 -13.27
CA PRO A 197 6.82 -11.72 -13.75
C PRO A 197 8.30 -11.50 -14.12
N GLY A 198 9.19 -12.41 -13.68
CA GLY A 198 10.63 -12.33 -13.89
C GLY A 198 11.12 -12.80 -15.28
N ALA A 199 12.21 -12.16 -15.75
CA ALA A 199 13.15 -12.59 -16.81
C ALA A 199 12.76 -12.58 -18.32
N PHE A 200 11.49 -12.40 -18.72
CA PHE A 200 11.12 -12.33 -20.15
C PHE A 200 10.24 -11.13 -20.52
N ALA A 201 10.44 -9.98 -19.87
CA ALA A 201 9.85 -8.74 -20.37
C ALA A 201 10.50 -8.41 -21.73
N SER A 202 9.72 -8.56 -22.81
CA SER A 202 10.10 -8.13 -24.16
C SER A 202 10.57 -6.66 -24.13
N PRO A 203 11.56 -6.25 -24.94
CA PRO A 203 11.97 -4.85 -25.07
C PRO A 203 10.86 -3.88 -25.49
N HIS A 204 9.65 -4.38 -25.78
CA HIS A 204 8.44 -3.60 -26.08
C HIS A 204 7.49 -3.47 -24.87
N SER A 205 7.87 -3.93 -23.68
CA SER A 205 7.10 -3.65 -22.46
C SER A 205 7.20 -2.16 -22.13
N ARG A 206 6.05 -1.50 -21.88
CA ARG A 206 5.93 -0.06 -21.57
C ARG A 206 6.72 0.43 -20.34
N ASN A 207 7.47 -0.46 -19.70
CA ASN A 207 8.30 -0.23 -18.51
C ASN A 207 9.78 0.02 -18.83
N VAL A 208 10.16 0.13 -20.11
CA VAL A 208 11.51 0.54 -20.53
C VAL A 208 11.49 2.06 -20.78
N PRO A 209 12.33 2.87 -20.09
CA PRO A 209 12.50 4.27 -20.50
C PRO A 209 12.96 4.31 -21.97
N PRO A 210 12.52 5.30 -22.77
CA PRO A 210 12.81 5.37 -24.21
C PRO A 210 14.31 5.29 -24.55
N ASP A 211 15.16 5.58 -23.56
CA ASP A 211 16.61 5.71 -23.73
C ASP A 211 17.41 4.46 -23.29
N GLY A 212 16.74 3.40 -22.80
CA GLY A 212 17.33 2.06 -22.55
C GLY A 212 18.45 1.98 -21.49
N GLN A 213 18.95 3.10 -20.96
CA GLN A 213 20.13 3.15 -20.08
C GLN A 213 19.83 2.87 -18.59
N ASP A 214 18.57 3.02 -18.14
CA ASP A 214 18.19 2.87 -16.73
C ASP A 214 17.22 1.71 -16.44
N ALA A 215 17.03 0.80 -17.40
CA ALA A 215 16.08 -0.30 -17.27
C ALA A 215 16.54 -1.37 -16.27
N THR A 216 17.84 -1.42 -15.98
CA THR A 216 18.46 -2.39 -15.09
C THR A 216 19.24 -1.72 -13.97
N ASP A 217 19.29 -2.32 -12.78
CA ASP A 217 20.18 -1.91 -11.70
C ASP A 217 21.66 -2.23 -12.03
N ALA A 218 22.58 -1.88 -11.13
CA ALA A 218 24.01 -2.13 -11.28
C ALA A 218 24.36 -3.63 -11.44
N ASP A 219 23.45 -4.53 -11.04
CA ASP A 219 23.58 -5.99 -11.17
C ASP A 219 22.90 -6.53 -12.45
N GLY A 220 22.38 -5.66 -13.32
CA GLY A 220 21.70 -6.04 -14.55
C GLY A 220 20.25 -6.49 -14.37
N ARG A 221 19.63 -6.28 -13.20
CA ARG A 221 18.24 -6.68 -12.93
C ARG A 221 17.24 -5.59 -13.32
N TRP A 222 16.15 -5.98 -13.96
CA TRP A 222 15.07 -5.06 -14.35
C TRP A 222 14.51 -4.27 -13.16
N ARG A 223 14.38 -2.94 -13.33
CA ARG A 223 13.75 -2.05 -12.36
C ARG A 223 12.30 -1.77 -12.77
N TRP A 224 11.35 -2.24 -11.97
CA TRP A 224 9.94 -1.90 -12.16
C TRP A 224 9.67 -0.46 -11.77
N ARG A 225 8.84 0.21 -12.56
CA ARG A 225 8.40 1.58 -12.32
C ARG A 225 6.89 1.65 -12.42
N TRP A 226 6.30 2.56 -11.64
CA TRP A 226 4.91 2.95 -11.75
C TRP A 226 4.80 4.45 -11.91
N ASN A 227 4.00 4.90 -12.87
CA ASN A 227 3.57 6.28 -12.96
C ASN A 227 2.19 6.42 -12.32
N ILE A 228 2.13 7.10 -11.18
CA ILE A 228 0.91 7.24 -10.36
C ILE A 228 0.63 8.71 -10.10
N GLN A 229 -0.64 9.09 -10.03
CA GLN A 229 -1.05 10.44 -9.69
C GLN A 229 -0.68 10.75 -8.23
N MET A 230 0.04 11.85 -8.01
CA MET A 230 0.45 12.35 -6.70
C MET A 230 -0.29 13.65 -6.40
N ILE A 231 -0.66 13.85 -5.14
CA ILE A 231 -1.08 15.14 -4.57
C ILE A 231 -0.96 15.08 -3.04
N HIS A 232 0.26 15.32 -2.54
CA HIS A 232 0.52 15.30 -1.09
C HIS A 232 1.55 16.36 -0.69
N GLY A 233 1.55 16.73 0.59
CA GLY A 233 2.52 17.68 1.18
C GLY A 233 3.16 17.20 2.48
N ASP A 234 2.83 15.98 2.91
CA ASP A 234 3.40 15.30 4.08
C ASP A 234 4.09 14.03 3.58
N HIS A 235 5.20 13.64 4.20
CA HIS A 235 5.94 12.43 3.86
C HIS A 235 6.17 11.53 5.07
N VAL A 236 6.56 10.28 4.80
CA VAL A 236 7.08 9.36 5.82
C VAL A 236 8.60 9.33 5.72
N ARG A 237 9.29 9.83 6.74
CA ARG A 237 10.75 9.75 6.84
C ARG A 237 11.17 8.54 7.65
N VAL A 238 12.07 7.71 7.12
CA VAL A 238 12.73 6.63 7.87
C VAL A 238 13.76 7.24 8.82
N CYS A 239 13.59 7.00 10.13
CA CYS A 239 14.46 7.52 11.19
C CYS A 239 15.54 6.52 11.61
N ARG A 240 15.27 5.22 11.47
CA ARG A 240 16.21 4.11 11.72
C ARG A 240 15.78 2.88 10.89
N PRO A 241 16.61 1.83 10.77
CA PRO A 241 16.26 0.65 9.98
C PRO A 241 14.89 0.09 10.38
N LEU A 242 14.04 -0.15 9.38
CA LEU A 242 12.69 -0.68 9.59
C LEU A 242 12.73 -2.02 10.34
N PRO A 243 11.66 -2.38 11.10
CA PRO A 243 11.61 -3.67 11.77
C PRO A 243 11.70 -4.82 10.77
N ALA A 244 12.12 -6.00 11.24
CA ALA A 244 12.16 -7.19 10.40
C ALA A 244 10.80 -7.46 9.73
N GLY A 245 10.84 -7.82 8.44
CA GLY A 245 9.65 -8.08 7.63
C GLY A 245 8.98 -6.83 7.04
N TRP A 246 9.47 -5.62 7.33
CA TRP A 246 9.03 -4.41 6.65
C TRP A 246 10.00 -3.99 5.54
N CYS A 247 9.45 -3.52 4.43
CA CYS A 247 10.23 -2.85 3.39
C CYS A 247 9.48 -1.62 2.84
N VAL A 248 10.23 -0.79 2.11
CA VAL A 248 9.67 0.33 1.34
C VAL A 248 9.17 -0.20 0.00
N VAL A 249 8.00 0.24 -0.45
CA VAL A 249 7.40 -0.14 -1.74
C VAL A 249 8.21 0.41 -2.91
N GLY A 250 8.61 1.68 -2.81
CA GLY A 250 9.38 2.36 -3.84
C GLY A 250 9.72 3.80 -3.44
N ALA A 251 10.41 4.49 -4.34
CA ALA A 251 10.81 5.87 -4.17
C ALA A 251 10.67 6.66 -5.48
N SER A 252 10.53 7.96 -5.35
CA SER A 252 10.47 8.96 -6.44
C SER A 252 11.62 9.96 -6.28
N ALA A 253 11.73 10.94 -7.17
CA ALA A 253 12.73 12.00 -7.01
C ALA A 253 12.41 12.92 -5.81
N GLU A 254 11.13 13.11 -5.48
CA GLU A 254 10.66 14.03 -4.45
C GLU A 254 10.42 13.36 -3.08
N CYS A 255 10.12 12.07 -3.07
CA CYS A 255 9.77 11.31 -1.86
C CYS A 255 10.47 9.95 -1.81
N ALA A 256 11.21 9.70 -0.71
CA ALA A 256 11.98 8.48 -0.48
C ALA A 256 11.14 7.26 -0.09
N VAL A 257 9.93 7.49 0.43
CA VAL A 257 9.01 6.44 0.89
C VAL A 257 7.68 6.64 0.21
N GLN A 258 7.53 6.07 -1.00
CA GLN A 258 6.26 6.08 -1.74
C GLN A 258 5.27 5.01 -1.24
N GLY A 259 5.68 4.23 -0.24
CA GLY A 259 4.86 3.21 0.38
C GLY A 259 5.66 2.33 1.34
N LEU A 260 4.95 1.66 2.23
CA LEU A 260 5.48 0.68 3.18
C LEU A 260 4.73 -0.64 2.99
N TYR A 261 5.45 -1.74 3.13
CA TYR A 261 4.92 -3.08 2.95
C TYR A 261 5.42 -4.02 4.05
N ARG A 262 4.49 -4.83 4.57
CA ARG A 262 4.71 -5.96 5.46
C ARG A 262 3.87 -7.13 4.94
N PRO A 263 4.48 -8.24 4.47
CA PRO A 263 3.76 -9.37 3.89
C PRO A 263 2.62 -9.86 4.76
N GLY A 264 1.49 -10.15 4.12
CA GLY A 264 0.30 -10.68 4.76
C GLY A 264 -0.48 -9.69 5.64
N ARG A 265 0.06 -8.48 5.88
CA ARG A 265 -0.40 -7.63 6.99
C ARG A 265 -0.65 -6.19 6.60
N VAL A 266 0.30 -5.51 5.97
CA VAL A 266 0.21 -4.07 5.67
C VAL A 266 0.76 -3.75 4.30
N LEU A 267 0.04 -2.96 3.51
CA LEU A 267 0.50 -2.37 2.26
C LEU A 267 0.05 -0.91 2.22
N THR A 268 0.89 0.00 1.74
CA THR A 268 0.50 1.41 1.65
C THR A 268 1.11 2.07 0.43
N TYR A 269 0.39 3.02 -0.16
CA TYR A 269 0.86 3.88 -1.24
C TYR A 269 0.71 5.34 -0.85
N GLN A 270 1.73 6.14 -1.07
CA GLN A 270 1.67 7.59 -0.91
C GLN A 270 0.91 8.25 -2.08
N GLY A 271 0.95 7.64 -3.26
CA GLY A 271 0.23 8.07 -4.46
C GLY A 271 -1.19 7.54 -4.57
N HIS A 272 -1.98 8.19 -5.42
CA HIS A 272 -3.39 7.94 -5.66
C HIS A 272 -3.59 7.14 -6.95
N PHE A 273 -3.50 5.82 -6.87
CA PHE A 273 -3.84 4.95 -8.01
C PHE A 273 -5.34 4.95 -8.33
N GLU A 274 -6.15 5.47 -7.41
CA GLU A 274 -7.58 5.71 -7.59
C GLU A 274 -7.90 7.01 -8.35
N PHE A 275 -6.91 7.88 -8.59
CA PHE A 275 -7.10 9.12 -9.35
C PHE A 275 -6.71 8.93 -10.82
N ASP A 276 -7.57 9.44 -11.70
CA ASP A 276 -7.21 9.83 -13.05
C ASP A 276 -6.76 11.31 -13.09
N ALA A 277 -6.46 11.83 -14.27
CA ALA A 277 -5.97 13.20 -14.40
C ALA A 277 -7.09 14.21 -14.06
N GLU A 278 -8.34 13.92 -14.43
CA GLU A 278 -9.50 14.74 -14.04
C GLU A 278 -9.62 14.89 -12.53
N VAL A 279 -9.66 13.78 -11.78
CA VAL A 279 -9.82 13.81 -10.32
C VAL A 279 -8.68 14.57 -9.66
N ASN A 280 -7.43 14.32 -10.08
CA ASN A 280 -6.28 15.01 -9.51
C ASN A 280 -6.30 16.52 -9.85
N ARG A 281 -6.66 16.88 -11.09
CA ARG A 281 -6.73 18.27 -11.54
C ARG A 281 -7.76 19.07 -10.76
N GLU A 282 -8.98 18.55 -10.64
CA GLU A 282 -10.05 19.22 -9.89
C GLU A 282 -9.69 19.35 -8.40
N THR A 283 -9.04 18.34 -7.83
CA THR A 283 -8.54 18.38 -6.46
C THR A 283 -7.46 19.46 -6.29
N CYS A 284 -6.49 19.51 -7.20
CA CYS A 284 -5.42 20.52 -7.20
C CYS A 284 -5.97 21.95 -7.27
N LEU A 285 -6.97 22.19 -8.13
CA LEU A 285 -7.58 23.51 -8.28
C LEU A 285 -8.36 23.93 -7.03
N GLU A 286 -9.19 23.04 -6.49
CA GLU A 286 -10.01 23.36 -5.33
C GLU A 286 -9.17 23.54 -4.07
N PHE A 287 -8.13 22.72 -3.87
CA PHE A 287 -7.22 22.90 -2.75
C PHE A 287 -6.36 24.15 -2.92
N GLY A 288 -5.90 24.45 -4.14
CA GLY A 288 -5.21 25.69 -4.44
C GLY A 288 -6.04 26.92 -4.06
N ARG A 289 -7.34 26.89 -4.32
CA ARG A 289 -8.29 27.94 -3.93
C ARG A 289 -8.51 28.01 -2.41
N ARG A 290 -8.73 26.88 -1.74
CA ARG A 290 -9.04 26.82 -0.30
C ARG A 290 -7.86 27.21 0.58
N GLU A 291 -6.67 26.72 0.21
CA GLU A 291 -5.44 26.85 1.00
C GLU A 291 -4.58 28.03 0.56
N GLY A 292 -5.01 28.79 -0.46
CA GLY A 292 -4.29 29.96 -0.96
C GLY A 292 -2.93 29.64 -1.58
N TRP A 293 -2.83 28.55 -2.36
CA TRP A 293 -1.59 28.21 -3.07
C TRP A 293 -1.28 29.25 -4.15
N LYS A 294 0.01 29.44 -4.45
CA LYS A 294 0.42 30.39 -5.49
C LYS A 294 -0.10 29.92 -6.85
N ALA A 295 -0.63 30.86 -7.64
CA ALA A 295 -1.19 30.56 -8.96
C ALA A 295 -0.17 29.85 -9.88
N GLU A 296 1.09 30.28 -9.84
CA GLU A 296 2.20 29.69 -10.61
C GLU A 296 2.46 28.22 -10.23
N ASP A 297 2.35 27.89 -8.93
CA ASP A 297 2.52 26.51 -8.46
C ASP A 297 1.34 25.64 -8.92
N VAL A 298 0.11 26.16 -8.81
CA VAL A 298 -1.11 25.46 -9.27
C VAL A 298 -1.06 25.21 -10.77
N GLU A 299 -0.67 26.20 -11.57
CA GLU A 299 -0.53 26.06 -13.02
C GLU A 299 0.51 24.98 -13.38
N ARG A 300 1.69 25.04 -12.76
CA ARG A 300 2.75 24.03 -12.94
C ARG A 300 2.26 22.63 -12.56
N TRP A 301 1.54 22.48 -11.45
CA TRP A 301 1.02 21.19 -11.01
C TRP A 301 -0.08 20.66 -11.91
N VAL A 302 -1.02 21.50 -12.36
CA VAL A 302 -2.04 21.10 -13.35
C VAL A 302 -1.39 20.62 -14.65
N GLN A 303 -0.30 21.25 -15.10
CA GLN A 303 0.47 20.75 -16.24
C GLN A 303 1.11 19.40 -15.96
N ALA A 304 1.68 19.20 -14.76
CA ALA A 304 2.32 17.94 -14.36
C ALA A 304 1.34 16.77 -14.15
N ILE A 305 0.07 17.05 -13.87
CA ILE A 305 -1.00 16.04 -13.78
C ILE A 305 -1.27 15.40 -15.14
N GLY A 306 -1.07 16.15 -16.22
CA GLY A 306 -1.23 15.68 -17.59
C GLY A 306 -2.70 15.48 -18.00
N ALA A 307 -2.91 14.70 -19.05
CA ALA A 307 -4.22 14.30 -19.54
C ALA A 307 -4.50 12.81 -19.21
N ASP A 308 -5.77 12.41 -19.27
CA ASP A 308 -6.17 11.04 -18.93
C ASP A 308 -5.54 9.98 -19.84
N GLY A 309 -5.14 8.86 -19.23
CA GLY A 309 -4.77 7.63 -19.95
C GLY A 309 -3.35 7.56 -20.51
N GLU A 310 -2.60 8.66 -20.57
CA GLU A 310 -1.20 8.60 -21.00
C GLU A 310 -0.28 8.17 -19.84
N GLY A 311 0.30 6.97 -19.97
CA GLY A 311 1.43 6.52 -19.16
C GLY A 311 1.15 6.13 -17.72
N SER A 312 -0.10 6.19 -17.23
CA SER A 312 -0.44 5.81 -15.85
C SER A 312 -0.46 4.29 -15.62
N ASP A 313 0.07 3.85 -14.48
CA ASP A 313 0.10 2.46 -14.03
C ASP A 313 -0.94 2.14 -12.94
N ALA A 314 -1.97 2.99 -12.80
CA ALA A 314 -3.05 2.86 -11.81
C ALA A 314 -3.71 1.46 -11.80
N VAL A 315 -3.93 0.86 -12.97
CA VAL A 315 -4.51 -0.49 -13.10
C VAL A 315 -3.59 -1.56 -12.54
N GLY A 316 -2.28 -1.44 -12.77
CA GLY A 316 -1.27 -2.36 -12.23
C GLY A 316 -1.18 -2.27 -10.71
N ALA A 317 -1.17 -1.05 -10.17
CA ALA A 317 -1.19 -0.80 -8.73
C ALA A 317 -2.48 -1.33 -8.07
N ALA A 318 -3.65 -1.07 -8.66
CA ALA A 318 -4.92 -1.64 -8.21
C ALA A 318 -4.88 -3.18 -8.20
N GLY A 319 -4.26 -3.77 -9.21
CA GLY A 319 -4.08 -5.21 -9.29
C GLY A 319 -3.25 -5.77 -8.14
N VAL A 320 -2.17 -5.11 -7.75
CA VAL A 320 -1.37 -5.53 -6.57
C VAL A 320 -2.19 -5.43 -5.28
N VAL A 321 -3.00 -4.39 -5.11
CA VAL A 321 -3.89 -4.25 -3.94
C VAL A 321 -4.90 -5.41 -3.85
N VAL A 322 -5.49 -5.82 -4.98
CA VAL A 322 -6.38 -6.98 -5.01
C VAL A 322 -5.65 -8.26 -4.66
N ARG A 323 -4.47 -8.52 -5.24
CA ARG A 323 -3.64 -9.70 -4.93
C ARG A 323 -3.23 -9.73 -3.45
N PHE A 324 -2.90 -8.56 -2.89
CA PHE A 324 -2.62 -8.40 -1.47
C PHE A 324 -3.84 -8.77 -0.63
N PHE A 325 -5.04 -8.28 -0.93
CA PHE A 325 -6.24 -8.68 -0.18
C PHE A 325 -6.64 -10.14 -0.37
N ALA A 326 -6.30 -10.75 -1.51
CA ALA A 326 -6.50 -12.17 -1.77
C ALA A 326 -5.45 -13.08 -1.10
N GLY A 327 -4.38 -12.50 -0.54
CA GLY A 327 -3.30 -13.21 0.13
C GLY A 327 -2.30 -13.93 -0.76
N GLU A 328 -2.15 -13.49 -2.00
CA GLU A 328 -1.16 -14.06 -2.92
C GLU A 328 0.29 -13.79 -2.49
N ASP A 329 0.51 -12.86 -1.57
CA ASP A 329 1.82 -12.41 -1.08
C ASP A 329 2.37 -13.25 0.11
N GLU A 330 1.62 -14.25 0.59
CA GLU A 330 2.00 -15.09 1.74
C GLU A 330 2.99 -16.22 1.40
N HIS A 331 3.26 -16.49 0.12
CA HIS A 331 4.15 -17.59 -0.30
C HIS A 331 5.66 -17.25 -0.20
N GLY A 332 6.01 -16.17 0.52
CA GLY A 332 7.39 -15.70 0.68
C GLY A 332 8.24 -16.48 1.70
N ASP A 333 7.64 -17.30 2.57
CA ASP A 333 8.38 -18.06 3.58
C ASP A 333 9.29 -19.15 2.96
N ASP A 334 9.00 -19.63 1.74
CA ASP A 334 9.86 -20.59 1.03
C ASP A 334 11.10 -19.94 0.38
N ILE A 335 11.13 -18.61 0.20
CA ILE A 335 12.30 -17.92 -0.37
C ILE A 335 13.45 -17.80 0.65
N ALA A 336 13.16 -17.92 1.96
CA ALA A 336 14.18 -18.03 2.99
C ALA A 336 14.90 -19.39 2.98
N LEU A 337 14.26 -20.46 2.49
CA LEU A 337 14.84 -21.81 2.43
C LEU A 337 15.76 -22.05 1.21
N VAL A 338 15.65 -21.25 0.15
CA VAL A 338 16.53 -21.38 -1.03
C VAL A 338 17.93 -20.77 -0.80
N ARG A 339 18.17 -20.08 0.32
CA ARG A 339 19.51 -19.58 0.71
C ARG A 339 20.33 -20.54 1.57
N GLY A 340 19.89 -21.79 1.77
CA GLY A 340 20.55 -22.78 2.62
C GLY A 340 21.39 -23.84 1.90
N GLY A 341 22.06 -23.52 0.79
CA GLY A 341 22.72 -24.56 -0.02
C GLY A 341 23.92 -24.12 -0.83
N VAL A 342 25.01 -23.64 -0.20
CA VAL A 342 26.36 -23.74 -0.78
C VAL A 342 27.39 -24.07 0.30
N GLY A 343 27.84 -25.32 0.26
CA GLY A 343 29.20 -25.82 0.56
C GLY A 343 30.02 -25.17 1.68
N VAL A 344 30.15 -25.91 2.78
CA VAL A 344 31.28 -25.83 3.71
C VAL A 344 32.58 -26.08 2.95
N LEU A 345 33.45 -25.07 2.87
CA LEU A 345 34.88 -25.24 2.58
C LEU A 345 35.70 -24.24 3.40
N GLY A 346 36.43 -24.79 4.38
CA GLY A 346 37.78 -24.35 4.76
C GLY A 346 37.90 -23.09 5.61
N GLU A 347 38.17 -23.30 6.91
CA GLU A 347 38.77 -22.28 7.77
C GLU A 347 40.09 -21.74 7.19
N GLY A 348 40.15 -20.44 6.96
CA GLY A 348 41.36 -19.70 6.68
C GLY A 348 41.40 -18.43 7.51
N LYS A 349 42.21 -18.44 8.59
CA LYS A 349 42.49 -17.25 9.42
C LYS A 349 43.12 -16.15 8.55
N GLY A 350 42.41 -15.05 8.37
CA GLY A 350 42.93 -13.78 7.84
C GLY A 350 42.75 -12.68 8.88
N LYS A 351 43.86 -12.06 9.29
CA LYS A 351 43.93 -10.93 10.22
C LYS A 351 43.31 -9.68 9.58
N ASP A 352 42.26 -9.13 10.18
CA ASP A 352 42.11 -7.71 10.51
C ASP A 352 40.71 -7.44 11.06
N GLY A 353 40.67 -6.86 12.26
CA GLY A 353 39.44 -6.59 13.02
C GLY A 353 38.67 -5.39 12.48
N THR A 354 37.83 -5.62 11.46
CA THR A 354 36.73 -4.70 11.13
C THR A 354 35.43 -5.48 11.01
N GLU A 355 34.51 -5.24 11.94
CA GLU A 355 33.11 -5.66 11.82
C GLU A 355 32.51 -5.00 10.57
N LYS A 356 32.26 -5.79 9.54
CA LYS A 356 31.39 -5.39 8.42
C LYS A 356 29.94 -5.58 8.86
N THR A 357 29.31 -4.50 9.29
CA THR A 357 27.85 -4.43 9.44
C THR A 357 27.18 -4.67 8.08
N GLY A 358 26.26 -5.63 8.04
CA GLY A 358 25.65 -6.14 6.82
C GLY A 358 24.78 -5.13 6.05
N TRP A 359 24.85 -5.24 4.73
CA TRP A 359 23.80 -5.03 3.72
C TRP A 359 22.71 -4.00 4.06
N GLY A 360 23.09 -2.73 4.18
CA GLY A 360 22.20 -1.60 3.99
C GLY A 360 22.37 -1.05 2.58
N TRP A 361 21.40 -1.25 1.70
CA TRP A 361 21.32 -0.51 0.44
C TRP A 361 21.26 0.98 0.75
N ASN A 362 22.26 1.74 0.30
CA ASN A 362 22.35 3.18 0.58
C ASN A 362 21.49 3.97 -0.41
N TRP A 363 20.18 4.01 -0.14
CA TRP A 363 19.16 4.68 -0.96
C TRP A 363 19.50 6.13 -1.33
N PHE A 364 20.18 6.86 -0.44
CA PHE A 364 20.63 8.23 -0.68
C PHE A 364 21.62 8.36 -1.84
N LYS A 365 22.47 7.35 -2.05
CA LYS A 365 23.41 7.32 -3.18
C LYS A 365 22.75 6.98 -4.51
N LEU A 366 21.67 6.20 -4.51
CA LEU A 366 21.03 5.72 -5.74
C LEU A 366 20.19 6.80 -6.44
N LEU A 367 19.67 7.78 -5.68
CA LEU A 367 18.85 8.89 -6.20
C LEU A 367 19.56 10.25 -6.14
N GLY A 368 20.85 10.29 -5.77
CA GLY A 368 21.61 11.53 -5.68
C GLY A 368 21.13 12.50 -4.59
N TRP A 369 20.44 12.01 -3.57
CA TRP A 369 19.92 12.82 -2.48
C TRP A 369 21.09 13.32 -1.63
N LYS A 370 21.34 14.63 -1.64
CA LYS A 370 22.28 15.28 -0.72
C LYS A 370 21.52 15.64 0.54
N ASP A 371 21.99 15.18 1.69
CA ASP A 371 21.53 15.68 2.99
C ASP A 371 21.77 17.20 3.01
N GLY A 372 20.69 17.96 3.15
CA GLY A 372 20.68 19.42 3.22
C GLY A 372 19.68 19.88 4.26
#